data_AF-A0A5C9DU26-F1
#
_entry.id   AF-A0A5C9DU26-F1
#
_cell.length_a   1.000
_cell.length_b   1.000
_cell.length_c   1.000
_cell.angle_alpha   90.00
_cell.angle_beta   90.00
_cell.angle_gamma   90.00
#
_symmetry.space_group_name_H-M   'P 1'
#
loop_
_entity.id
_entity.type
_entity.pdbx_description
1 polymer ?
#
loop_
_entity_poly.entity_id
_entity_poly.type
_entity_poly.pdbx_seq_one_letter_code
_entity_poly.pdbx_strand_id
1 'polypeptide(L)' 'MKLVVDANILFAGLIKDGKTAELLTSDRLQLLAPQFLFEEFAKYEELILKKKDSSFP' A
#
# COMPACT_ATOMS: atom_id res chain seq x y z
N MET A 1 13.47 7.87 -10.01
CA MET A 1 12.43 7.75 -11.07
C MET A 1 11.08 8.10 -10.45
N LYS A 2 10.15 8.67 -11.23
CA LYS A 2 8.76 8.90 -10.79
C LYS A 2 7.91 7.72 -11.21
N LEU A 3 7.17 7.14 -10.27
CA LEU A 3 6.30 6.00 -10.52
C LEU A 3 4.89 6.34 -10.05
N VAL A 4 3.92 6.19 -10.94
CA VAL A 4 2.51 6.28 -10.56
C VAL A 4 2.10 4.91 -10.02
N VAL A 5 1.61 4.88 -8.79
CA VAL A 5 1.27 3.64 -8.08
C VAL A 5 -0.24 3.41 -8.18
N ASP A 6 -0.61 2.19 -8.58
CA ASP A 6 -2.00 1.74 -8.57
C ASP A 6 -2.45 1.40 -7.14
N ALA A 7 -3.75 1.55 -6.87
CA ALA A 7 -4.37 1.20 -5.59
C ALA A 7 -3.95 -0.20 -5.11
N ASN A 8 -4.01 -1.19 -6.02
CA ASN A 8 -3.75 -2.59 -5.67
C ASN A 8 -2.30 -2.84 -5.27
N ILE A 9 -1.35 -2.10 -5.86
CA ILE A 9 0.07 -2.22 -5.53
C ILE A 9 0.35 -1.63 -4.14
N LEU A 10 -0.28 -0.49 -3.84
CA LEU A 10 -0.23 0.11 -2.50
C LEU A 10 -0.80 -0.87 -1.46
N PHE A 11 -2.01 -1.41 -1.68
CA PHE A 11 -2.62 -2.37 -0.77
C PHE A 11 -1.80 -3.66 -0.63
N ALA A 12 -1.27 -4.20 -1.72
CA ALA A 12 -0.45 -5.41 -1.67
C ALA A 12 0.81 -5.23 -0.82
N GLY A 13 1.47 -4.07 -0.95
CA GLY A 13 2.66 -3.75 -0.15
C GLY A 13 2.36 -3.43 1.32
N LEU A 14 1.14 -3.01 1.65
CA LEU A 14 0.73 -2.74 3.05
C LEU A 14 0.24 -4.01 3.77
N ILE A 15 -0.44 -4.90 3.04
CA ILE A 15 -0.99 -6.15 3.60
C ILE A 15 0.11 -7.18 3.83
N LYS A 16 1.11 -7.26 2.94
CA LYS A 16 2.13 -8.31 2.98
C LYS A 16 3.53 -7.73 2.91
N ASP A 17 4.36 -8.11 3.88
CA ASP A 17 5.78 -7.81 3.85
C ASP A 17 6.47 -8.58 2.71
N GLY A 18 7.25 -7.86 1.90
CA GLY A 18 7.97 -8.42 0.76
C GLY A 18 8.51 -7.34 -0.18
N LYS A 19 8.96 -7.75 -1.37
CA LYS A 19 9.60 -6.85 -2.35
C LYS A 19 8.77 -5.60 -2.69
N THR A 20 7.45 -5.72 -2.72
CA THR A 20 6.55 -4.58 -2.96
C THR A 20 6.59 -3.58 -1.80
N ALA A 21 6.57 -4.04 -0.56
CA ALA A 21 6.71 -3.18 0.62
C ALA A 21 8.08 -2.48 0.62
N GLU A 22 9.16 -3.22 0.34
CA GLU A 22 10.52 -2.67 0.23
C GLU A 22 10.63 -1.61 -0.88
N LEU A 23 9.97 -1.83 -2.02
CA LEU A 23 9.89 -0.86 -3.12
C LEU A 23 9.10 0.38 -2.72
N LEU A 24 8.01 0.24 -1.97
CA LEU A 24 7.19 1.36 -1.52
C LEU A 24 7.93 2.24 -0.50
N THR A 25 8.77 1.65 0.34
CA THR A 25 9.58 2.37 1.34
C THR A 25 10.95 2.84 0.82
N SER A 26 11.24 2.60 -0.46
CA SER A 26 12.56 2.91 -1.04
C SER A 26 12.69 4.40 -1.34
N ASP A 27 13.68 5.06 -0.72
CA ASP A 27 14.02 6.47 -0.97
C ASP A 27 14.47 6.76 -2.42
N ARG A 28 14.72 5.71 -3.22
CA ARG A 28 15.10 5.82 -4.63
C ARG A 28 13.92 6.04 -5.57
N LEU A 29 12.68 5.84 -5.08
CA LEU A 29 11.47 5.96 -5.86
C LEU A 29 10.61 7.10 -5.35
N GLN A 30 10.17 7.96 -6.28
CA GLN A 30 9.16 8.96 -5.99
C GLN A 30 7.80 8.40 -6.44
N LEU A 31 7.00 7.99 -5.46
CA LEU A 31 5.69 7.38 -5.69
C LEU A 31 4.64 8.49 -5.78
N LEU A 32 3.81 8.42 -6.81
CA LEU A 32 2.73 9.35 -7.07
C LEU A 32 1.42 8.57 -7.09
N ALA A 33 0.42 9.06 -6.40
CA ALA A 33 -0.93 8.53 -6.41
C ALA A 33 -1.93 9.68 -6.58
N PRO A 34 -3.06 9.45 -7.28
CA PRO A 34 -4.17 10.40 -7.28
C PRO A 34 -4.70 10.63 -5.85
N GLN A 35 -5.18 11.84 -5.56
CA GLN A 35 -5.66 12.21 -4.23
C GLN A 35 -6.81 11.31 -3.74
N PHE A 36 -7.73 10.92 -4.63
CA PHE A 36 -8.86 10.05 -4.29
C PHE A 36 -8.41 8.70 -3.69
N LEU A 37 -7.18 8.25 -4.01
CA LEU A 37 -6.63 7.01 -3.48
C LEU A 37 -6.48 7.06 -1.96
N PHE A 38 -6.16 8.24 -1.40
CA PHE A 38 -6.05 8.42 0.04
C PHE A 38 -7.42 8.38 0.73
N GLU A 39 -8.46 8.88 0.06
CA GLU A 39 -9.84 8.82 0.57
C GLU A 39 -10.35 7.38 0.57
N GLU A 40 -10.09 6.61 -0.50
CA GLU A 40 -10.39 5.18 -0.52
C GLU A 40 -9.56 4.42 0.51
N PHE A 41 -8.27 4.76 0.66
CA PHE A 41 -7.42 4.12 1.65
C PHE A 41 -7.97 4.29 3.07
N ALA A 42 -8.34 5.51 3.46
CA ALA A 42 -8.95 5.78 4.76
C ALA A 42 -10.27 5.01 4.95
N LYS A 43 -11.08 4.89 3.89
CA LYS A 43 -12.34 4.14 3.92
C LYS A 43 -12.13 2.64 4.14
N TYR A 44 -11.03 2.07 3.63
CA TYR A 44 -10.74 0.64 3.74
C TYR A 44 -9.72 0.29 4.84
N GLU A 45 -9.24 1.27 5.63
CA GLU A 45 -8.23 1.08 6.66
C GLU A 45 -8.57 -0.06 7.63
N GLU A 46 -9.79 -0.07 8.17
CA GLU A 46 -10.25 -1.13 9.09
C GLU A 46 -10.24 -2.53 8.45
N LEU A 47 -10.58 -2.62 7.16
CA LEU A 47 -10.58 -3.88 6.41
C LEU A 47 -9.16 -4.37 6.11
N ILE A 48 -8.22 -3.46 5.88
CA ILE A 48 -6.81 -3.76 5.64
C ILE A 48 -6.16 -4.27 6.92
N LEU A 49 -6.42 -3.60 8.05
CA LEU A 49 -5.95 -4.04 9.36
C LEU A 49 -6.46 -5.44 9.69
N LYS A 50 -7.77 -5.69 9.49
CA LYS A 50 -8.37 -7.01 9.71
C LYS A 50 -7.75 -8.11 8.85
N LYS A 51 -7.36 -7.81 7.60
CA LYS A 51 -6.68 -8.75 6.72
C LYS A 51 -5.24 -9.06 7.14
N LYS A 52 -4.52 -8.06 7.68
CA LYS A 52 -3.16 -8.25 8.20
C LYS A 52 -3.16 -9.18 9.40
N ASP A 53 -4.12 -8.98 10.32
CA ASP A 53 -4.28 -9.84 11.52
C ASP A 53 -4.72 -11.27 11.19
N SER A 54 -5.56 -11.47 10.17
CA SER A 54 -6.02 -12.84 9.81
C SER A 54 -4.93 -13.73 9.19
N SER A 55 -3.70 -13.20 9.02
CA SER A 55 -2.52 -13.94 8.56
C SER A 55 -1.46 -14.12 9.65
N PHE A 56 -1.74 -13.70 10.90
CA PHE A 56 -0.90 -13.97 12.07
C PHE A 56 -1.53 -15.11 12.90
N PRO A 57 -0.78 -16.18 13.22
CA PRO A 57 -1.28 -17.31 14.01
C PRO A 57 -1.57 -16.94 15.47
#